data_AF-A0A665UYA3-F1
#
_entry.id   AF-A0A665UYA3-F1
#
_cell.length_a   1.000
_cell.length_b   1.000
_cell.length_c   1.000
_cell.angle_alpha   90.00
_cell.angle_beta   90.00
_cell.angle_gamma   90.00
#
_symmetry.space_group_name_H-M   'P 1'
#
loop_
_entity.id
_entity.type
_entity.pdbx_description
1 polymer ?
#
loop_
_entity_poly.entity_id
_entity_poly.type
_entity_poly.pdbx_seq_one_letter_code
_entity_poly.pdbx_strand_id
1 'polypeptide(L)'
;FFIVKLLTIYLSFNAPWCGHCKALAPEYAKAAGMLKAEGSEIRLGKVDATEETELAQEYGVRGYPTIKFFKGGEKESPKEYSAGRQADDIVSWLKKRTGLAVTILAEVTEAESLIADNEVAVIGFFKDAESAGAKAFEKAAEATDDIPFAMTSDDGVYSKFEVSKDSVVLFKKFDEGRNTFDGELTKEKLLAFVKANQLPLVIEFTEQTAPKIFGGDIKSHILMFLPKAASDFQDKMDQFKKAAEGFKGRILFIFIDSDVDDNQRILEFFGLKKEECPAVRLITLEDEMTKYKPESDSITAEGITEFCTMFTEGKLKPHLMSQDIPEDWDKSPVKVLVGKNFEEVAFDPAKNVFVEFYAPWCGHCKQLAPIWEKLGEKYKDSADTIVAKMDSTANEIEAVKVHSFPTLKFFPAGDERKVIDYNGERTLEGFTKFLESGGKEGGAPAGDEEDDDELDADAFKDFRL
;
A
#
# COMPACT_ATOMS: atom_id res chain seq x y z
N PHE A 1 -8.14 24.28 21.73
CA PHE A 1 -8.50 23.10 22.57
C PHE A 1 -7.33 22.74 23.48
N PHE A 2 -7.52 22.66 24.81
CA PHE A 2 -6.47 22.22 25.75
C PHE A 2 -6.42 20.70 25.79
N ILE A 3 -5.48 20.10 25.04
CA ILE A 3 -5.08 18.71 25.23
C ILE A 3 -4.28 18.67 26.54
N VAL A 4 -4.93 18.27 27.63
CA VAL A 4 -4.29 18.11 28.95
C VAL A 4 -3.54 16.77 28.95
N LYS A 5 -2.31 16.80 29.47
CA LYS A 5 -1.25 15.78 29.42
C LYS A 5 -1.58 14.37 29.99
N LEU A 6 -2.83 14.12 30.39
CA LEU A 6 -3.30 12.88 31.03
C LEU A 6 -4.62 12.36 30.44
N LEU A 7 -5.22 13.06 29.47
CA LEU A 7 -6.53 12.69 28.94
C LEU A 7 -6.39 11.96 27.59
N THR A 8 -6.96 10.77 27.52
CA THR A 8 -7.19 10.08 26.24
C THR A 8 -8.38 10.74 25.54
N ILE A 9 -8.10 11.40 24.41
CA ILE A 9 -9.07 12.21 23.68
C ILE A 9 -9.31 11.57 22.32
N TYR A 10 -10.57 11.41 21.97
CA TYR A 10 -11.01 10.93 20.67
C TYR A 10 -11.70 12.10 19.97
N LEU A 11 -11.16 12.57 18.83
CA LEU A 11 -11.67 13.73 18.11
C LEU A 11 -12.30 13.34 16.78
N SER A 12 -13.51 13.82 16.54
CA SER A 12 -14.19 13.75 15.24
C SER A 12 -14.11 15.11 14.53
N PHE A 13 -13.40 15.17 13.41
CA PHE A 13 -13.35 16.35 12.53
C PHE A 13 -14.51 16.30 11.54
N ASN A 14 -15.36 17.33 11.60
CA ASN A 14 -16.68 17.31 10.99
C ASN A 14 -16.95 18.58 10.17
N ALA A 15 -17.94 18.50 9.28
CA ALA A 15 -18.52 19.67 8.61
C ALA A 15 -20.05 19.71 8.81
N PRO A 16 -20.68 20.88 9.04
CA PRO A 16 -22.12 21.00 9.30
C PRO A 16 -23.04 20.46 8.19
N TRP A 17 -22.55 20.49 6.95
CA TRP A 17 -23.29 20.06 5.77
C TRP A 17 -23.08 18.57 5.42
N CYS A 18 -22.09 17.89 6.02
CA CYS A 18 -21.76 16.51 5.68
C CYS A 18 -22.81 15.51 6.19
N GLY A 19 -23.41 14.73 5.29
CA GLY A 19 -24.41 13.71 5.61
C GLY A 19 -23.88 12.59 6.51
N HIS A 20 -22.65 12.13 6.27
CA HIS A 20 -22.01 11.11 7.12
C HIS A 20 -21.71 11.63 8.53
N CYS A 21 -21.36 12.92 8.69
CA CYS A 21 -21.20 13.54 10.00
C CYS A 21 -22.52 13.58 10.77
N LYS A 22 -23.62 13.95 10.10
CA LYS A 22 -24.96 13.96 10.69
C LYS A 22 -25.42 12.57 11.13
N ALA A 23 -25.11 11.54 10.34
CA ALA A 23 -25.44 10.15 10.68
C ALA A 23 -24.60 9.61 11.85
N LEU A 24 -23.31 9.98 11.93
CA LEU A 24 -22.41 9.56 13.01
C LEU A 24 -22.71 10.27 14.34
N ALA A 25 -23.13 11.53 14.30
CA ALA A 25 -23.35 12.36 15.50
C ALA A 25 -24.17 11.68 16.62
N PRO A 26 -25.34 11.04 16.37
CA PRO A 26 -26.08 10.36 17.43
C PRO A 26 -25.32 9.14 18.02
N GLU A 27 -24.65 8.34 17.18
CA GLU A 27 -23.86 7.18 17.65
C GLU A 27 -22.62 7.63 18.45
N TYR A 28 -21.96 8.71 18.03
CA TYR A 28 -20.82 9.28 18.73
C TYR A 28 -21.20 9.83 20.11
N ALA A 29 -22.36 10.50 20.21
CA ALA A 29 -22.91 10.96 21.47
C ALA A 29 -23.33 9.79 22.38
N LYS A 30 -23.89 8.72 21.80
CA LYS A 30 -24.24 7.49 22.52
C LYS A 30 -22.99 6.81 23.09
N ALA A 31 -21.93 6.66 22.30
CA ALA A 31 -20.64 6.11 22.75
C ALA A 31 -20.04 6.94 23.91
N ALA A 32 -20.09 8.27 23.80
CA ALA A 32 -19.65 9.16 24.88
C ALA A 32 -20.47 8.97 26.18
N GLY A 33 -21.78 8.78 26.03
CA GLY A 33 -22.69 8.47 27.14
C GLY A 33 -22.38 7.14 27.82
N MET A 34 -22.11 6.09 27.04
CA MET A 34 -21.72 4.77 27.54
C MET A 34 -20.42 4.85 28.35
N LEU A 35 -19.37 5.46 27.80
CA LEU A 35 -18.07 5.61 28.47
C LEU A 35 -18.19 6.44 29.77
N LYS A 36 -19.03 7.48 29.76
CA LYS A 36 -19.30 8.28 30.96
C LYS A 36 -20.03 7.47 32.04
N ALA A 37 -21.02 6.66 31.66
CA ALA A 37 -21.78 5.83 32.59
C ALA A 37 -20.90 4.75 33.25
N GLU A 38 -19.89 4.26 32.53
CA GLU A 38 -18.90 3.31 33.03
C GLU A 38 -17.76 3.96 33.85
N GLY A 39 -17.76 5.29 34.01
CA GLY A 39 -16.71 5.99 34.75
C GLY A 39 -15.36 6.04 34.02
N SER A 40 -15.32 5.81 32.71
CA SER A 40 -14.10 5.86 31.90
C SER A 40 -13.45 7.25 31.91
N GLU A 41 -12.12 7.30 31.84
CA GLU A 41 -11.36 8.55 31.65
C GLU A 41 -11.34 9.03 30.20
N ILE A 42 -11.77 8.20 29.25
CA ILE A 42 -11.82 8.55 27.83
C ILE A 42 -12.80 9.72 27.61
N ARG A 43 -12.40 10.69 26.79
CA ARG A 43 -13.25 11.81 26.37
C ARG A 43 -13.40 11.85 24.86
N LEU A 44 -14.64 12.00 24.42
CA LEU A 44 -14.99 12.20 23.02
C LEU A 44 -15.20 13.69 22.76
N GLY A 45 -14.55 14.21 21.72
CA GLY A 45 -14.62 15.59 21.28
C GLY A 45 -14.95 15.68 19.79
N LYS A 46 -15.46 16.85 19.39
CA LYS A 46 -15.73 17.17 17.99
C LYS A 46 -15.04 18.47 17.64
N VAL A 47 -14.51 18.55 16.43
CA VAL A 47 -13.92 19.74 15.84
C VAL A 47 -14.72 20.06 14.58
N ASP A 48 -15.19 21.29 14.47
CA ASP A 48 -15.75 21.78 13.21
C ASP A 48 -14.60 22.22 12.33
N ALA A 49 -14.25 21.40 11.34
CA ALA A 49 -13.12 21.64 10.45
C ALA A 49 -13.40 22.76 9.44
N THR A 50 -14.65 23.24 9.34
CA THR A 50 -14.98 24.42 8.53
C THR A 50 -14.67 25.74 9.24
N GLU A 51 -14.59 25.71 10.57
CA GLU A 51 -14.18 26.86 11.39
C GLU A 51 -12.71 26.74 11.82
N GLU A 52 -12.27 25.53 12.19
CA GLU A 52 -10.93 25.23 12.70
C GLU A 52 -10.03 24.63 11.61
N THR A 53 -9.87 25.36 10.51
CA THR A 53 -9.19 24.87 9.29
C THR A 53 -7.70 24.58 9.50
N GLU A 54 -6.99 25.42 10.26
CA GLU A 54 -5.57 25.22 10.58
C GLU A 54 -5.35 23.92 11.35
N LEU A 55 -6.24 23.61 12.31
CA LEU A 55 -6.17 22.38 13.09
C LEU A 55 -6.48 21.14 12.24
N ALA A 56 -7.45 21.25 11.33
CA ALA A 56 -7.78 20.19 10.39
C ALA A 56 -6.59 19.91 9.45
N GLN A 57 -5.91 20.96 8.97
CA GLN A 57 -4.71 20.85 8.15
C GLN A 57 -3.52 20.28 8.93
N GLU A 58 -3.28 20.72 10.17
CA GLU A 58 -2.23 20.21 11.06
C GLU A 58 -2.28 18.68 11.19
N TYR A 59 -3.49 18.12 11.28
CA TYR A 59 -3.70 16.68 11.40
C TYR A 59 -4.01 15.97 10.07
N GLY A 60 -3.85 16.65 8.92
CA GLY A 60 -4.03 16.06 7.59
C GLY A 60 -5.45 15.57 7.30
N VAL A 61 -6.47 16.29 7.78
CA VAL A 61 -7.88 15.96 7.52
C VAL A 61 -8.24 16.34 6.09
N ARG A 62 -8.47 15.34 5.23
CA ARG A 62 -8.82 15.52 3.81
C ARG A 62 -10.29 15.22 3.49
N GLY A 63 -11.06 14.71 4.45
CA GLY A 63 -12.46 14.33 4.26
C GLY A 63 -13.23 14.29 5.58
N TYR A 64 -14.56 14.16 5.51
CA TYR A 64 -15.42 14.21 6.69
C TYR A 64 -16.40 13.02 6.77
N PRO A 65 -16.59 12.40 7.95
CA PRO A 65 -15.84 12.63 9.18
C PRO A 65 -14.46 11.93 9.14
N THR A 66 -13.44 12.59 9.65
CA THR A 66 -12.15 11.95 10.01
C THR A 66 -12.07 11.88 11.52
N ILE A 67 -11.80 10.69 12.06
CA ILE A 67 -11.76 10.47 13.50
C ILE A 67 -10.35 10.06 13.91
N LYS A 68 -9.80 10.76 14.91
CA LYS A 68 -8.43 10.54 15.39
C LYS A 68 -8.41 10.34 16.90
N PHE A 69 -7.60 9.37 17.34
CA PHE A 69 -7.40 8.99 18.73
C PHE A 69 -6.05 9.48 19.23
N PHE A 70 -6.10 10.25 20.32
CA PHE A 70 -4.96 10.82 21.01
C PHE A 70 -4.82 10.14 22.37
N LYS A 71 -3.81 9.29 22.54
CA LYS A 71 -3.51 8.60 23.80
C LYS A 71 -2.56 9.45 24.63
N GLY A 72 -2.85 9.66 25.92
CA GLY A 72 -1.94 10.36 26.84
C GLY A 72 -1.53 11.78 26.43
N GLY A 73 -2.29 12.43 25.56
CA GLY A 73 -1.94 13.75 25.01
C GLY A 73 -0.81 13.76 23.97
N GLU A 74 -0.43 12.61 23.40
CA GLU A 74 0.51 12.51 22.28
C GLU A 74 -0.09 13.16 21.03
N LYS A 75 0.48 14.29 20.61
CA LYS A 75 -0.01 15.08 19.46
C LYS A 75 0.61 14.67 18.13
N GLU A 76 1.84 14.13 18.14
CA GLU A 76 2.59 13.97 16.89
C GLU A 76 2.14 12.78 16.04
N SER A 77 1.51 11.77 16.65
CA SER A 77 1.10 10.55 15.95
C SER A 77 -0.28 10.04 16.39
N PRO A 78 -1.35 10.82 16.18
CA PRO A 78 -2.69 10.38 16.52
C PRO A 78 -3.13 9.23 15.59
N LYS A 79 -3.78 8.23 16.18
CA LYS A 79 -4.22 7.05 15.43
C LYS A 79 -5.54 7.32 14.75
N GLU A 80 -5.61 7.08 13.44
CA GLU A 80 -6.85 7.21 12.71
C GLU A 80 -7.79 6.05 13.01
N TYR A 81 -9.08 6.35 13.16
CA TYR A 81 -10.10 5.34 13.35
C TYR A 81 -10.76 4.97 12.04
N SER A 82 -10.69 3.69 11.72
CA SER A 82 -11.22 3.10 10.49
C SER A 82 -12.23 1.97 10.74
N ALA A 83 -12.64 1.74 11.99
CA ALA A 83 -13.62 0.69 12.32
C ALA A 83 -15.08 1.16 12.14
N GLY A 84 -16.04 0.34 12.56
CA GLY A 84 -17.47 0.57 12.37
C GLY A 84 -17.98 1.88 12.97
N ARG A 85 -19.09 2.42 12.45
CA ARG A 85 -19.61 3.74 12.86
C ARG A 85 -20.72 3.67 13.92
N GLN A 86 -20.98 2.48 14.49
CA GLN A 86 -21.93 2.32 15.58
C GLN A 86 -21.27 2.61 16.93
N ALA A 87 -22.07 2.99 17.93
CA ALA A 87 -21.56 3.30 19.27
C ALA A 87 -20.77 2.14 19.90
N ASP A 88 -21.25 0.90 19.72
CA ASP A 88 -20.61 -0.30 20.30
C ASP A 88 -19.23 -0.58 19.68
N ASP A 89 -19.08 -0.32 18.37
CA ASP A 89 -17.79 -0.44 17.66
C ASP A 89 -16.77 0.55 18.23
N ILE A 90 -17.20 1.80 18.41
CA ILE A 90 -16.36 2.89 18.94
C ILE A 90 -15.91 2.56 20.36
N VAL A 91 -16.84 2.14 21.23
CA VAL A 91 -16.52 1.79 22.63
C VAL A 91 -15.58 0.60 22.68
N SER A 92 -15.83 -0.45 21.90
CA SER A 92 -14.99 -1.65 21.87
C SER A 92 -13.57 -1.34 21.37
N TRP A 93 -13.46 -0.53 20.32
CA TRP A 93 -12.17 -0.09 19.77
C TRP A 93 -11.38 0.74 20.77
N LEU A 94 -12.03 1.67 21.48
CA LEU A 94 -11.42 2.51 22.51
C LEU A 94 -10.96 1.67 23.70
N LYS A 95 -11.81 0.78 24.22
CA LYS A 95 -11.45 -0.12 25.33
C LYS A 95 -10.24 -0.99 25.01
N LYS A 96 -10.15 -1.51 23.79
CA LYS A 96 -8.99 -2.30 23.34
C LYS A 96 -7.68 -1.50 23.38
N ARG A 97 -7.73 -0.18 23.15
CA ARG A 97 -6.54 0.70 23.06
C ARG A 97 -6.22 1.49 24.32
N THR A 98 -7.18 1.58 25.25
CA THR A 98 -7.01 2.17 26.59
C THR A 98 -6.87 1.14 27.70
N GLY A 99 -7.01 -0.15 27.40
CA GLY A 99 -6.58 -1.20 28.30
C GLY A 99 -5.10 -1.07 28.66
N LEU A 100 -4.66 -1.81 29.67
CA LEU A 100 -3.25 -1.90 30.00
C LEU A 100 -2.48 -2.31 28.73
N ALA A 101 -1.49 -1.51 28.34
CA ALA A 101 -0.67 -1.84 27.18
C ALA A 101 0.09 -3.15 27.40
N VAL A 102 0.30 -3.52 28.66
CA VAL A 102 0.99 -4.72 29.10
C VAL A 102 0.16 -5.44 30.14
N THR A 103 -0.20 -6.70 29.87
CA THR A 103 -0.84 -7.59 30.86
C THR A 103 0.20 -8.18 31.79
N ILE A 104 -0.04 -8.21 33.10
CA ILE A 104 0.86 -8.88 34.05
C ILE A 104 0.55 -10.38 34.12
N LEU A 105 1.57 -11.21 33.93
CA LEU A 105 1.48 -12.67 34.02
C LEU A 105 2.08 -13.13 35.35
N ALA A 106 1.26 -13.74 36.19
CA ALA A 106 1.62 -14.24 37.51
C ALA A 106 2.09 -15.70 37.49
N GLU A 107 1.71 -16.46 36.46
CA GLU A 107 1.99 -17.89 36.38
C GLU A 107 2.22 -18.40 34.96
N VAL A 108 2.83 -19.58 34.85
CA VAL A 108 3.24 -20.20 33.57
C VAL A 108 2.05 -20.44 32.64
N THR A 109 0.91 -20.83 33.19
CA THR A 109 -0.32 -21.14 32.44
C THR A 109 -0.84 -19.91 31.68
N GLU A 110 -0.81 -18.72 32.30
CA GLU A 110 -1.22 -17.46 31.66
C GLU A 110 -0.31 -17.11 30.48
N ALA A 111 1.00 -17.32 30.63
CA ALA A 111 1.96 -17.08 29.56
C ALA A 111 1.77 -18.05 28.38
N GLU A 112 1.55 -19.34 28.68
CA GLU A 112 1.25 -20.35 27.66
C GLU A 112 -0.06 -20.04 26.92
N SER A 113 -1.12 -19.65 27.63
CA SER A 113 -2.40 -19.23 27.02
C SER A 113 -2.22 -18.02 26.11
N LEU A 114 -1.51 -16.98 26.56
CA LEU A 114 -1.22 -15.81 25.74
C LEU A 114 -0.54 -16.17 24.42
N ILE A 115 0.46 -17.05 24.46
CA ILE A 115 1.19 -17.50 23.26
C ILE A 115 0.30 -18.39 22.38
N ALA A 116 -0.51 -19.26 22.98
CA ALA A 116 -1.40 -20.17 22.25
C ALA A 116 -2.54 -19.43 21.55
N ASP A 117 -3.08 -18.36 22.14
CA ASP A 117 -4.25 -17.65 21.62
C ASP A 117 -3.90 -16.65 20.50
N ASN A 118 -2.62 -16.29 20.37
CA ASN A 118 -2.18 -15.23 19.45
C ASN A 118 -1.20 -15.76 18.40
N GLU A 119 -1.25 -15.21 17.19
CA GLU A 119 -0.29 -15.58 16.14
C GLU A 119 1.12 -15.07 16.45
N VAL A 120 1.19 -13.90 17.09
CA VAL A 120 2.40 -13.27 17.64
C VAL A 120 2.06 -12.71 19.02
N ALA A 121 2.95 -12.88 20.00
CA ALA A 121 2.84 -12.28 21.34
C ALA A 121 4.22 -11.85 21.84
N VAL A 122 4.29 -10.78 22.63
CA VAL A 122 5.56 -10.28 23.19
C VAL A 122 5.50 -10.32 24.72
N ILE A 123 6.46 -10.98 25.35
CA ILE A 123 6.58 -11.06 26.80
C ILE A 123 7.87 -10.38 27.26
N GLY A 124 7.71 -9.39 28.13
CA GLY A 124 8.78 -8.75 28.89
C GLY A 124 9.04 -9.49 30.21
N PHE A 125 10.27 -9.91 30.42
CA PHE A 125 10.73 -10.54 31.64
C PHE A 125 11.46 -9.47 32.43
N PHE A 126 10.85 -8.94 33.49
CA PHE A 126 11.45 -7.90 34.34
C PHE A 126 11.24 -8.22 35.82
N LYS A 127 12.32 -8.30 36.61
CA LYS A 127 12.19 -8.49 38.07
C LYS A 127 11.65 -7.25 38.77
N ASP A 128 11.96 -6.07 38.22
CA ASP A 128 11.43 -4.79 38.67
C ASP A 128 10.62 -4.13 37.55
N ALA A 129 9.30 -4.07 37.73
CA ALA A 129 8.36 -3.44 36.80
C ALA A 129 8.53 -1.91 36.70
N GLU A 130 9.25 -1.30 37.65
CA GLU A 130 9.57 0.13 37.63
C GLU A 130 10.96 0.41 37.05
N SER A 131 11.69 -0.63 36.63
CA SER A 131 12.98 -0.46 35.97
C SER A 131 12.86 0.33 34.66
N ALA A 132 13.95 0.99 34.26
CA ALA A 132 13.99 1.75 33.01
C ALA A 132 13.64 0.88 31.79
N GLY A 133 14.07 -0.39 31.80
CA GLY A 133 13.76 -1.36 30.74
C GLY A 133 12.28 -1.74 30.69
N ALA A 134 11.66 -1.99 31.85
CA ALA A 134 10.22 -2.27 31.94
C ALA A 134 9.39 -1.08 31.45
N LYS A 135 9.75 0.16 31.82
CA LYS A 135 9.09 1.38 31.33
C LYS A 135 9.30 1.61 29.84
N ALA A 136 10.47 1.28 29.29
CA ALA A 136 10.69 1.33 27.84
C ALA A 136 9.83 0.31 27.09
N PHE A 137 9.68 -0.89 27.66
CA PHE A 137 8.81 -1.94 27.13
C PHE A 137 7.33 -1.56 27.14
N GLU A 138 6.82 -1.00 28.25
CA GLU A 138 5.45 -0.46 28.33
C GLU A 138 5.20 0.59 27.23
N LYS A 139 6.13 1.52 27.02
CA LYS A 139 6.01 2.53 25.96
C LYS A 139 6.04 1.95 24.54
N ALA A 140 6.78 0.86 24.32
CA ALA A 140 6.78 0.16 23.04
C ALA A 140 5.46 -0.58 22.81
N ALA A 141 4.90 -1.19 23.87
CA ALA A 141 3.58 -1.81 23.84
C ALA A 141 2.48 -0.79 23.54
N GLU A 142 2.53 0.40 24.13
CA GLU A 142 1.55 1.48 23.86
C GLU A 142 1.51 1.93 22.38
N ALA A 143 2.65 1.86 21.71
CA ALA A 143 2.78 2.21 20.30
C ALA A 143 2.37 1.08 19.35
N THR A 144 2.19 -0.15 19.85
CA THR A 144 1.87 -1.35 19.04
C THR A 144 0.45 -1.85 19.33
N ASP A 145 -0.48 -1.73 18.38
CA ASP A 145 -1.90 -2.09 18.63
C ASP A 145 -2.27 -3.54 18.28
N ASP A 146 -1.53 -4.16 17.37
CA ASP A 146 -1.95 -5.41 16.70
C ASP A 146 -1.38 -6.67 17.34
N ILE A 147 -0.53 -6.50 18.36
CA ILE A 147 0.17 -7.59 19.04
C ILE A 147 -0.03 -7.42 20.54
N PRO A 148 -0.42 -8.47 21.26
CA PRO A 148 -0.50 -8.41 22.72
C PRO A 148 0.89 -8.38 23.34
N PHE A 149 1.05 -7.48 24.31
CA PHE A 149 2.22 -7.40 25.16
C PHE A 149 1.86 -7.83 26.58
N ALA A 150 2.77 -8.56 27.20
CA ALA A 150 2.64 -8.97 28.58
C ALA A 150 3.99 -8.87 29.30
N MET A 151 3.95 -8.81 30.63
CA MET A 151 5.13 -8.71 31.47
C MET A 151 5.02 -9.68 32.64
N THR A 152 6.16 -10.21 33.06
CA THR A 152 6.24 -11.11 34.22
C THR A 152 7.50 -10.85 35.03
N SER A 153 7.37 -11.03 36.35
CA SER A 153 8.47 -11.11 37.30
C SER A 153 8.63 -12.52 37.90
N ASP A 154 7.75 -13.47 37.56
CA ASP A 154 7.67 -14.80 38.17
C ASP A 154 8.84 -15.72 37.76
N ASP A 155 9.49 -16.37 38.73
CA ASP A 155 10.63 -17.26 38.48
C ASP A 155 10.25 -18.52 37.68
N GLY A 156 9.01 -18.99 37.83
CA GLY A 156 8.49 -20.14 37.07
C GLY A 156 8.36 -19.82 35.59
N VAL A 157 7.83 -18.63 35.26
CA VAL A 157 7.74 -18.15 33.87
C VAL A 157 9.12 -17.95 33.25
N TYR A 158 10.07 -17.37 34.00
CA TYR A 158 11.48 -17.24 33.56
C TYR A 158 12.07 -18.61 33.22
N SER A 159 11.93 -19.57 34.14
CA SER A 159 12.50 -20.91 33.98
C SER A 159 11.87 -21.67 32.81
N LYS A 160 10.54 -21.59 32.65
CA LYS A 160 9.80 -22.24 31.56
C LYS A 160 10.29 -21.81 30.18
N PHE A 161 10.55 -20.51 30.02
CA PHE A 161 11.00 -19.95 28.76
C PHE A 161 12.51 -19.75 28.70
N GLU A 162 13.28 -20.36 29.59
CA GLU A 162 14.76 -20.35 29.56
C GLU A 162 15.35 -18.91 29.53
N VAL A 163 14.73 -17.98 30.26
CA VAL A 163 15.18 -16.60 30.39
C VAL A 163 15.93 -16.43 31.72
N SER A 164 17.20 -16.02 31.66
CA SER A 164 18.08 -15.95 32.84
C SER A 164 18.29 -14.54 33.41
N LYS A 165 17.85 -13.51 32.70
CA LYS A 165 17.98 -12.09 33.06
C LYS A 165 16.82 -11.30 32.47
N ASP A 166 16.66 -10.06 32.92
CA ASP A 166 15.68 -9.14 32.35
C ASP A 166 15.87 -9.04 30.83
N SER A 167 14.79 -9.29 30.08
CA SER A 167 14.82 -9.45 28.62
C SER A 167 13.42 -9.32 28.04
N VAL A 168 13.33 -9.19 26.70
CA VAL A 168 12.07 -9.25 25.96
C VAL A 168 12.13 -10.44 25.00
N VAL A 169 11.04 -11.19 24.89
CA VAL A 169 10.91 -12.33 23.97
C VAL A 169 9.64 -12.17 23.17
N LEU A 170 9.77 -12.29 21.84
CA LEU A 170 8.65 -12.40 20.91
C LEU A 170 8.42 -13.86 20.58
N PHE A 171 7.18 -14.32 20.73
CA PHE A 171 6.71 -15.64 20.36
C PHE A 171 5.82 -15.53 19.14
N LYS A 172 5.90 -16.51 18.24
CA LYS A 172 5.15 -16.53 16.98
C LYS A 172 4.86 -17.97 16.54
N LYS A 173 3.80 -18.17 15.74
CA LYS A 173 3.39 -19.50 15.27
C LYS A 173 4.03 -19.95 13.97
N PHE A 174 4.98 -19.17 13.46
CA PHE A 174 5.66 -19.40 12.19
C PHE A 174 7.18 -19.31 12.35
N ASP A 175 7.88 -19.80 11.33
CA ASP A 175 9.34 -19.77 11.24
C ASP A 175 10.04 -20.38 12.49
N GLU A 176 10.99 -19.67 13.09
CA GLU A 176 11.73 -20.10 14.28
C GLU A 176 10.88 -20.11 15.57
N GLY A 177 9.65 -19.61 15.52
CA GLY A 177 8.69 -19.60 16.62
C GLY A 177 9.01 -18.66 17.80
N ARG A 178 10.26 -18.20 17.90
CA ARG A 178 10.75 -17.37 18.99
C ARG A 178 11.90 -16.46 18.56
N ASN A 179 11.85 -15.21 18.99
CA ASN A 179 12.98 -14.29 18.93
C ASN A 179 13.22 -13.69 20.33
N THR A 180 14.46 -13.74 20.80
CA THR A 180 14.86 -13.07 22.05
C THR A 180 15.55 -11.76 21.69
N PHE A 181 15.14 -10.66 22.32
CA PHE A 181 15.76 -9.35 22.13
C PHE A 181 17.18 -9.35 22.70
N ASP A 182 18.15 -8.97 21.87
CA ASP A 182 19.54 -8.79 22.27
C ASP A 182 19.96 -7.35 21.95
N GLY A 183 20.01 -6.52 22.99
CA GLY A 183 20.28 -5.11 22.85
C GLY A 183 19.90 -4.29 24.08
N GLU A 184 20.04 -2.98 23.93
CA GLU A 184 19.64 -2.03 24.97
C GLU A 184 18.13 -1.81 24.96
N LEU A 185 17.50 -1.92 26.13
CA LEU A 185 16.05 -1.82 26.32
C LEU A 185 15.58 -0.36 26.24
N THR A 186 15.41 0.10 25.00
CA THR A 186 14.88 1.43 24.65
C THR A 186 13.60 1.23 23.82
N LYS A 187 12.67 2.21 23.87
CA LYS A 187 11.40 2.14 23.13
C LYS A 187 11.65 1.89 21.64
N GLU A 188 12.61 2.61 21.07
CA GLU A 188 12.92 2.62 19.64
C GLU A 188 13.49 1.26 19.18
N LYS A 189 14.44 0.70 19.95
CA LYS A 189 15.02 -0.61 19.62
C LYS A 189 14.01 -1.75 19.80
N LEU A 190 13.13 -1.66 20.78
CA LEU A 190 12.06 -2.65 20.99
C LEU A 190 11.02 -2.60 19.86
N LEU A 191 10.61 -1.40 19.42
CA LEU A 191 9.72 -1.25 18.27
C LEU A 191 10.34 -1.81 16.99
N ALA A 192 11.62 -1.50 16.74
CA ALA A 192 12.35 -2.06 15.60
C ALA A 192 12.44 -3.59 15.67
N PHE A 193 12.72 -4.14 16.85
CA PHE A 193 12.76 -5.58 17.09
C PHE A 193 11.42 -6.26 16.81
N VAL A 194 10.33 -5.73 17.33
CA VAL A 194 8.98 -6.27 17.10
C VAL A 194 8.65 -6.19 15.61
N LYS A 195 8.84 -5.03 14.99
CA LYS A 195 8.57 -4.83 13.55
C LYS A 195 9.36 -5.78 12.65
N ALA A 196 10.62 -6.05 12.99
CA ALA A 196 11.48 -6.95 12.22
C ALA A 196 11.13 -8.45 12.37
N ASN A 197 10.34 -8.83 13.39
CA ASN A 197 10.10 -10.24 13.72
C ASN A 197 8.62 -10.63 13.78
N GLN A 198 7.69 -9.67 13.69
CA GLN A 198 6.25 -9.89 13.75
C GLN A 198 5.62 -10.43 12.46
N LEU A 199 6.34 -10.40 11.34
CA LEU A 199 5.88 -10.92 10.06
C LEU A 199 6.59 -12.25 9.76
N PRO A 200 5.90 -13.21 9.13
CA PRO A 200 6.55 -14.41 8.65
C PRO A 200 7.54 -14.07 7.53
N LEU A 201 8.55 -14.93 7.34
CA LEU A 201 9.52 -14.80 6.25
C LEU A 201 8.86 -14.76 4.88
N VAL A 202 7.75 -15.48 4.71
CA VAL A 202 6.91 -15.46 3.51
C VAL A 202 5.47 -15.19 3.93
N ILE A 203 4.86 -14.16 3.34
CA ILE A 203 3.48 -13.75 3.65
C ILE A 203 2.55 -14.22 2.54
N GLU A 204 1.43 -14.84 2.90
CA GLU A 204 0.34 -15.07 1.95
C GLU A 204 -0.34 -13.75 1.62
N PHE A 205 -0.52 -13.42 0.34
CA PHE A 205 -1.36 -12.31 -0.06
C PHE A 205 -2.83 -12.68 0.08
N THR A 206 -3.55 -11.91 0.90
CA THR A 206 -4.99 -11.98 1.14
C THR A 206 -5.49 -10.58 1.42
N GLU A 207 -6.81 -10.38 1.43
CA GLU A 207 -7.40 -9.11 1.87
C GLU A 207 -6.96 -8.69 3.28
N GLN A 208 -6.69 -9.65 4.17
CA GLN A 208 -6.29 -9.39 5.55
C GLN A 208 -4.81 -8.97 5.66
N THR A 209 -3.96 -9.50 4.79
CA THR A 209 -2.51 -9.24 4.82
C THR A 209 -2.11 -8.07 3.92
N ALA A 210 -2.90 -7.74 2.90
CA ALA A 210 -2.62 -6.64 1.97
C ALA A 210 -2.32 -5.29 2.66
N PRO A 211 -3.10 -4.82 3.67
CA PRO A 211 -2.78 -3.58 4.38
C PRO A 211 -1.42 -3.61 5.09
N LYS A 212 -0.99 -4.79 5.58
CA LYS A 212 0.30 -4.96 6.25
C LYS A 212 1.46 -4.99 5.25
N ILE A 213 1.23 -5.60 4.08
CA ILE A 213 2.19 -5.67 2.97
C ILE A 213 2.47 -4.26 2.43
N PHE A 214 1.42 -3.51 2.08
CA PHE A 214 1.56 -2.19 1.43
C PHE A 214 1.74 -1.03 2.41
N GLY A 215 1.26 -1.17 3.65
CA GLY A 215 1.50 -0.22 4.74
C GLY A 215 2.87 -0.36 5.39
N GLY A 216 3.67 -1.38 5.00
CA GLY A 216 5.00 -1.62 5.53
C GLY A 216 6.07 -0.63 5.02
N ASP A 217 7.20 -0.60 5.72
CA ASP A 217 8.36 0.23 5.35
C ASP A 217 9.14 -0.36 4.18
N ILE A 218 9.07 -1.69 3.98
CA ILE A 218 9.79 -2.38 2.91
C ILE A 218 9.04 -2.12 1.60
N LYS A 219 9.63 -1.31 0.72
CA LYS A 219 9.06 -0.94 -0.58
C LYS A 219 9.45 -1.88 -1.72
N SER A 220 10.36 -2.82 -1.49
CA SER A 220 10.75 -3.84 -2.46
C SER A 220 10.07 -5.17 -2.15
N HIS A 221 9.20 -5.64 -3.03
CA HIS A 221 8.44 -6.88 -2.83
C HIS A 221 8.79 -7.89 -3.91
N ILE A 222 8.96 -9.15 -3.53
CA ILE A 222 9.03 -10.28 -4.46
C ILE A 222 7.79 -11.14 -4.29
N LEU A 223 7.09 -11.38 -5.39
CA LEU A 223 5.83 -12.07 -5.44
C LEU A 223 6.01 -13.38 -6.21
N MET A 224 5.68 -14.50 -5.55
CA MET A 224 5.56 -15.80 -6.18
C MET A 224 4.08 -16.11 -6.41
N PHE A 225 3.68 -16.18 -7.67
CA PHE A 225 2.36 -16.64 -8.10
C PHE A 225 2.42 -18.16 -8.17
N LEU A 226 1.72 -18.85 -7.26
CA LEU A 226 1.80 -20.29 -7.11
C LEU A 226 0.41 -20.84 -6.75
N PRO A 227 -0.20 -21.67 -7.61
CA PRO A 227 -1.51 -22.25 -7.30
C PRO A 227 -1.38 -23.24 -6.14
N LYS A 228 -2.22 -23.10 -5.10
CA LYS A 228 -2.21 -24.02 -3.94
C LYS A 228 -2.51 -25.47 -4.32
N ALA A 229 -3.20 -25.68 -5.44
CA ALA A 229 -3.51 -27.00 -5.98
C ALA A 229 -2.33 -27.67 -6.69
N ALA A 230 -1.20 -26.98 -6.90
CA ALA A 230 -0.02 -27.55 -7.54
C ALA A 230 0.54 -28.74 -6.73
N SER A 231 0.89 -29.83 -7.42
CA SER A 231 1.44 -31.04 -6.77
C SER A 231 2.78 -30.82 -6.09
N ASP A 232 3.54 -29.81 -6.53
CA ASP A 232 4.85 -29.41 -6.00
C ASP A 232 4.78 -28.08 -5.24
N PHE A 233 3.60 -27.71 -4.75
CA PHE A 233 3.36 -26.48 -3.98
C PHE A 233 4.35 -26.35 -2.80
N GLN A 234 4.44 -27.39 -1.97
CA GLN A 234 5.27 -27.34 -0.76
C GLN A 234 6.76 -27.21 -1.12
N ASP A 235 7.22 -27.96 -2.12
CA ASP A 235 8.61 -27.91 -2.57
C ASP A 235 8.98 -26.49 -3.03
N LYS A 236 8.12 -25.83 -3.82
CA LYS A 236 8.33 -24.44 -4.27
C LYS A 236 8.27 -23.43 -3.12
N MET A 237 7.34 -23.61 -2.18
CA MET A 237 7.28 -22.79 -0.96
C MET A 237 8.54 -22.91 -0.12
N ASP A 238 9.10 -24.11 0.02
CA ASP A 238 10.34 -24.35 0.77
C ASP A 238 11.55 -23.68 0.07
N GLN A 239 11.63 -23.75 -1.27
CA GLN A 239 12.65 -23.04 -2.04
C GLN A 239 12.53 -21.52 -1.88
N PHE A 240 11.31 -20.98 -1.97
CA PHE A 240 11.04 -19.55 -1.84
C PHE A 240 11.35 -19.05 -0.43
N LYS A 241 10.98 -19.81 0.60
CA LYS A 241 11.29 -19.51 1.99
C LYS A 241 12.78 -19.55 2.29
N LYS A 242 13.50 -20.55 1.76
CA LYS A 242 14.96 -20.65 1.91
C LYS A 242 15.68 -19.44 1.30
N ALA A 243 15.21 -18.93 0.16
CA ALA A 243 15.76 -17.70 -0.42
C ALA A 243 15.44 -16.46 0.44
N ALA A 244 14.25 -16.39 1.05
CA ALA A 244 13.81 -15.26 1.86
C ALA A 244 14.72 -14.94 3.06
N GLU A 245 15.36 -15.97 3.65
CA GLU A 245 16.26 -15.83 4.80
C GLU A 245 17.38 -14.79 4.56
N GLY A 246 17.91 -14.71 3.34
CA GLY A 246 19.01 -13.81 2.98
C GLY A 246 18.62 -12.33 2.80
N PHE A 247 17.31 -12.02 2.77
CA PHE A 247 16.81 -10.69 2.40
C PHE A 247 15.86 -10.08 3.44
N LYS A 248 15.80 -10.65 4.65
CA LYS A 248 14.98 -10.13 5.76
C LYS A 248 15.25 -8.64 5.99
N GLY A 249 14.17 -7.85 6.02
CA GLY A 249 14.23 -6.39 6.20
C GLY A 249 14.60 -5.58 4.96
N ARG A 250 14.93 -6.23 3.83
CA ARG A 250 15.30 -5.57 2.57
C ARG A 250 14.28 -5.82 1.46
N ILE A 251 13.82 -7.07 1.32
CA ILE A 251 12.81 -7.47 0.35
C ILE A 251 11.73 -8.25 1.09
N LEU A 252 10.47 -7.91 0.84
CA LEU A 252 9.32 -8.62 1.38
C LEU A 252 8.95 -9.78 0.46
N PHE A 253 8.95 -11.00 0.98
CA PHE A 253 8.60 -12.20 0.21
C PHE A 253 7.11 -12.51 0.40
N ILE A 254 6.40 -12.57 -0.72
CA ILE A 254 4.95 -12.71 -0.77
C ILE A 254 4.63 -13.88 -1.69
N PHE A 255 3.70 -14.74 -1.30
CA PHE A 255 3.12 -15.71 -2.21
C PHE A 255 1.65 -15.37 -2.47
N ILE A 256 1.22 -15.58 -3.70
CA ILE A 256 -0.15 -15.34 -4.17
C ILE A 256 -0.68 -16.66 -4.73
N ASP A 257 -1.83 -17.11 -4.22
CA ASP A 257 -2.54 -18.23 -4.83
C ASP A 257 -3.16 -17.79 -6.16
N SER A 258 -2.59 -18.26 -7.27
CA SER A 258 -3.03 -17.88 -8.62
C SER A 258 -4.36 -18.49 -9.05
N ASP A 259 -4.87 -19.48 -8.30
CA ASP A 259 -6.17 -20.10 -8.60
C ASP A 259 -7.35 -19.29 -8.03
N VAL A 260 -7.10 -18.40 -7.06
CA VAL A 260 -8.12 -17.55 -6.45
C VAL A 260 -8.50 -16.42 -7.42
N ASP A 261 -9.78 -16.32 -7.75
CA ASP A 261 -10.28 -15.36 -8.75
C ASP A 261 -10.07 -13.89 -8.32
N ASP A 262 -10.14 -13.58 -7.02
CA ASP A 262 -9.87 -12.23 -6.49
C ASP A 262 -8.43 -11.76 -6.79
N ASN A 263 -7.50 -12.70 -6.99
CA ASN A 263 -6.11 -12.41 -7.32
C ASN A 263 -5.88 -12.18 -8.84
N GLN A 264 -6.88 -12.43 -9.70
CA GLN A 264 -6.72 -12.32 -11.15
C GLN A 264 -6.25 -10.93 -11.60
N ARG A 265 -6.77 -9.86 -10.99
CA ARG A 265 -6.35 -8.48 -11.28
C ARG A 265 -4.86 -8.25 -11.00
N ILE A 266 -4.31 -8.96 -10.01
CA ILE A 266 -2.89 -8.86 -9.66
C ILE A 266 -2.06 -9.58 -10.70
N LEU A 267 -2.49 -10.76 -11.15
CA LEU A 267 -1.83 -11.45 -12.26
C LEU A 267 -1.78 -10.55 -13.51
N GLU A 268 -2.90 -9.92 -13.87
CA GLU A 268 -3.00 -9.00 -15.00
C GLU A 268 -2.06 -7.79 -14.85
N PHE A 269 -1.98 -7.21 -13.65
CA PHE A 269 -1.06 -6.11 -13.35
C PHE A 269 0.42 -6.49 -13.53
N PHE A 270 0.76 -7.75 -13.30
CA PHE A 270 2.09 -8.32 -13.52
C PHE A 270 2.26 -8.99 -14.89
N GLY A 271 1.26 -8.90 -15.76
CA GLY A 271 1.28 -9.42 -17.13
C GLY A 271 1.37 -10.93 -17.16
N LEU A 272 0.74 -11.60 -16.20
CA LEU A 272 0.70 -13.04 -16.06
C LEU A 272 -0.70 -13.58 -16.38
N LYS A 273 -0.74 -14.73 -17.06
CA LYS A 273 -1.92 -15.58 -17.18
C LYS A 273 -1.83 -16.74 -16.18
N LYS A 274 -2.97 -17.36 -15.86
CA LYS A 274 -3.01 -18.50 -14.92
C LYS A 274 -2.13 -19.66 -15.41
N GLU A 275 -2.07 -19.89 -16.72
CA GLU A 275 -1.29 -20.98 -17.33
C GLU A 275 0.23 -20.74 -17.30
N GLU A 276 0.65 -19.49 -17.07
CA GLU A 276 2.06 -19.11 -16.91
C GLU A 276 2.53 -19.25 -15.46
N CYS A 277 1.62 -19.60 -14.54
CA CYS A 277 1.96 -19.87 -13.16
C CYS A 277 2.43 -21.34 -13.00
N PRO A 278 3.44 -21.58 -12.14
CA PRO A 278 3.97 -20.64 -11.18
C PRO A 278 5.06 -19.73 -11.74
N ALA A 279 5.09 -18.49 -11.26
CA ALA A 279 6.02 -17.46 -11.72
C ALA A 279 6.45 -16.54 -10.58
N VAL A 280 7.59 -15.88 -10.75
CA VAL A 280 8.10 -14.89 -9.79
C VAL A 280 8.21 -13.52 -10.46
N ARG A 281 7.85 -12.47 -9.73
CA ARG A 281 8.04 -11.07 -10.12
C ARG A 281 8.57 -10.28 -8.93
N LEU A 282 9.34 -9.25 -9.21
CA LEU A 282 9.77 -8.28 -8.19
C LEU A 282 9.23 -6.91 -8.56
N ILE A 283 8.78 -6.15 -7.57
CA ILE A 283 8.29 -4.79 -7.73
C ILE A 283 8.91 -3.86 -6.70
N THR A 284 9.12 -2.62 -7.11
CA THR A 284 9.44 -1.48 -6.24
C THR A 284 8.20 -0.60 -6.09
N LEU A 285 7.90 -0.16 -4.88
CA LEU A 285 6.73 0.65 -4.52
C LEU A 285 7.20 2.03 -4.01
N GLU A 286 7.99 2.71 -4.83
CA GLU A 286 8.39 4.11 -4.61
C GLU A 286 7.51 5.03 -5.46
N ASP A 287 7.95 6.27 -5.72
CA ASP A 287 7.25 7.22 -6.60
C ASP A 287 7.01 6.63 -8.00
N GLU A 288 7.91 5.75 -8.45
CA GLU A 288 7.77 4.95 -9.67
C GLU A 288 7.69 3.46 -9.35
N MET A 289 6.59 2.82 -9.78
CA MET A 289 6.44 1.37 -9.64
C MET A 289 7.18 0.65 -10.77
N THR A 290 8.36 0.10 -10.47
CA THR A 290 9.14 -0.66 -11.44
C THR A 290 9.03 -2.16 -11.19
N LYS A 291 8.67 -2.92 -12.23
CA LYS A 291 8.56 -4.38 -12.20
C LYS A 291 9.79 -5.05 -12.83
N TYR A 292 10.14 -6.21 -12.31
CA TYR A 292 11.25 -7.03 -12.77
C TYR A 292 10.82 -8.48 -12.90
N LYS A 293 11.33 -9.14 -13.94
CA LYS A 293 11.13 -10.56 -14.20
C LYS A 293 12.50 -11.27 -14.11
N PRO A 294 12.60 -12.46 -13.49
CA PRO A 294 13.84 -13.24 -13.53
C PRO A 294 14.15 -13.73 -14.95
N GLU A 295 15.43 -13.92 -15.26
CA GLU A 295 15.85 -14.47 -16.56
C GLU A 295 15.45 -15.94 -16.74
N SER A 296 15.32 -16.67 -15.62
CA SER A 296 14.89 -18.06 -15.57
C SER A 296 13.51 -18.17 -14.91
N ASP A 297 12.66 -19.02 -15.47
CA ASP A 297 11.36 -19.36 -14.87
C ASP A 297 11.48 -20.46 -13.78
N SER A 298 12.69 -20.91 -13.45
CA SER A 298 12.89 -21.94 -12.41
C SER A 298 12.75 -21.38 -10.98
N ILE A 299 11.89 -22.02 -10.18
CA ILE A 299 11.67 -21.65 -8.77
C ILE A 299 12.58 -22.51 -7.90
N THR A 300 13.82 -22.05 -7.74
CA THR A 300 14.84 -22.66 -6.87
C THR A 300 15.39 -21.62 -5.91
N ALA A 301 15.84 -22.06 -4.73
CA ALA A 301 16.41 -21.14 -3.75
C ALA A 301 17.63 -20.38 -4.32
N GLU A 302 18.49 -21.05 -5.10
CA GLU A 302 19.62 -20.40 -5.76
C GLU A 302 19.17 -19.34 -6.78
N GLY A 303 18.24 -19.69 -7.68
CA GLY A 303 17.77 -18.78 -8.72
C GLY A 303 17.05 -17.54 -8.15
N ILE A 304 16.22 -17.73 -7.12
CA ILE A 304 15.55 -16.60 -6.45
C ILE A 304 16.56 -15.73 -5.70
N THR A 305 17.55 -16.34 -5.04
CA THR A 305 18.61 -15.59 -4.34
C THR A 305 19.43 -14.77 -5.32
N GLU A 306 19.80 -15.33 -6.47
CA GLU A 306 20.52 -14.62 -7.53
C GLU A 306 19.69 -13.45 -8.08
N PHE A 307 18.41 -13.68 -8.38
CA PHE A 307 17.49 -12.64 -8.85
C PHE A 307 17.38 -11.47 -7.87
N CYS A 308 17.14 -11.76 -6.58
CA CYS A 308 17.10 -10.75 -5.53
C CYS A 308 18.45 -10.04 -5.35
N THR A 309 19.57 -10.75 -5.49
CA THR A 309 20.91 -10.15 -5.38
C THR A 309 21.14 -9.15 -6.50
N MET A 310 20.91 -9.55 -7.76
CA MET A 310 21.02 -8.67 -8.92
C MET A 310 20.12 -7.44 -8.80
N PHE A 311 18.90 -7.61 -8.29
CA PHE A 311 17.99 -6.50 -8.00
C PHE A 311 18.63 -5.52 -7.02
N THR A 312 19.09 -6.00 -5.86
CA THR A 312 19.64 -5.12 -4.82
C THR A 312 20.98 -4.47 -5.20
N GLU A 313 21.68 -5.02 -6.19
CA GLU A 313 22.89 -4.44 -6.78
C GLU A 313 22.59 -3.48 -7.94
N GLY A 314 21.31 -3.29 -8.31
CA GLY A 314 20.90 -2.41 -9.41
C GLY A 314 21.27 -2.94 -10.81
N LYS A 315 21.47 -4.25 -10.94
CA LYS A 315 21.92 -4.90 -12.19
C LYS A 315 20.78 -5.39 -13.07
N LEU A 316 19.57 -5.48 -12.54
CA LEU A 316 18.41 -5.86 -13.33
C LEU A 316 17.92 -4.72 -14.20
N LYS A 317 17.52 -5.05 -15.43
CA LYS A 317 16.76 -4.14 -16.27
C LYS A 317 15.27 -4.23 -15.91
N PRO A 318 14.55 -3.09 -15.90
CA PRO A 318 13.09 -3.10 -15.78
C PRO A 318 12.46 -4.05 -16.82
N HIS A 319 11.47 -4.82 -16.40
CA HIS A 319 10.71 -5.67 -17.30
C HIS A 319 9.52 -4.88 -17.84
N LEU A 320 9.68 -4.29 -19.02
CA LEU A 320 8.59 -3.59 -19.70
C LEU A 320 7.52 -4.59 -20.13
N MET A 321 6.35 -4.46 -19.54
CA MET A 321 5.18 -5.26 -19.88
C MET A 321 4.59 -4.85 -21.22
N SER A 322 4.10 -5.80 -22.01
CA SER A 322 3.30 -5.50 -23.20
C SER A 322 2.28 -6.60 -23.46
N GLN A 323 1.06 -6.19 -23.75
CA GLN A 323 0.07 -7.06 -24.38
C GLN A 323 0.51 -7.51 -25.78
N ASP A 324 -0.16 -8.53 -26.31
CA ASP A 324 -0.05 -8.89 -27.72
C ASP A 324 -0.71 -7.82 -28.60
N ILE A 325 -0.15 -7.59 -29.78
CA ILE A 325 -0.72 -6.64 -30.75
C ILE A 325 -2.06 -7.20 -31.24
N PRO A 326 -3.20 -6.52 -31.03
CA PRO A 326 -4.49 -6.98 -31.53
C PRO A 326 -4.48 -7.11 -33.07
N GLU A 327 -5.13 -8.13 -33.64
CA GLU A 327 -5.19 -8.30 -35.11
C GLU A 327 -5.91 -7.14 -35.84
N ASP A 328 -6.69 -6.36 -35.11
CA ASP A 328 -7.46 -5.21 -35.58
C ASP A 328 -6.99 -3.88 -35.00
N TRP A 329 -5.78 -3.83 -34.46
CA TRP A 329 -5.21 -2.65 -33.77
C TRP A 329 -5.29 -1.36 -34.60
N ASP A 330 -5.26 -1.47 -35.93
CA ASP A 330 -5.29 -0.37 -36.88
C ASP A 330 -6.61 -0.20 -37.66
N LYS A 331 -7.63 -1.04 -37.42
CA LYS A 331 -8.89 -0.98 -38.20
C LYS A 331 -9.78 0.20 -37.82
N SER A 332 -9.75 0.61 -36.56
CA SER A 332 -10.55 1.73 -36.05
C SER A 332 -9.88 3.09 -36.33
N PRO A 333 -10.65 4.19 -36.35
CA PRO A 333 -10.10 5.55 -36.45
C PRO A 333 -9.08 5.86 -35.35
N VAL A 334 -9.37 5.44 -34.11
CA VAL A 334 -8.39 5.45 -33.01
C VAL A 334 -7.60 4.14 -33.05
N LYS A 335 -6.29 4.24 -33.23
CA LYS A 335 -5.37 3.09 -33.24
C LYS A 335 -5.12 2.57 -31.83
N VAL A 336 -4.99 1.26 -31.67
CA VAL A 336 -4.67 0.62 -30.39
C VAL A 336 -3.19 0.30 -30.36
N LEU A 337 -2.48 0.87 -29.38
CA LEU A 337 -1.07 0.58 -29.14
C LEU A 337 -0.90 -0.34 -27.94
N VAL A 338 0.16 -1.11 -27.97
CA VAL A 338 0.70 -1.96 -26.92
C VAL A 338 2.21 -1.75 -26.89
N GLY A 339 2.90 -2.21 -25.84
CA GLY A 339 4.35 -2.03 -25.73
C GLY A 339 5.16 -2.52 -26.94
N LYS A 340 4.71 -3.60 -27.59
CA LYS A 340 5.35 -4.22 -28.76
C LYS A 340 5.31 -3.37 -30.05
N ASN A 341 4.27 -2.55 -30.26
CA ASN A 341 4.16 -1.71 -31.48
C ASN A 341 4.25 -0.21 -31.19
N PHE A 342 4.33 0.19 -29.92
CA PHE A 342 4.35 1.60 -29.55
C PHE A 342 5.49 2.36 -30.19
N GLU A 343 6.74 1.87 -30.09
CA GLU A 343 7.90 2.61 -30.61
C GLU A 343 7.83 2.83 -32.12
N GLU A 344 7.43 1.78 -32.87
CA GLU A 344 7.31 1.84 -34.32
C GLU A 344 6.27 2.87 -34.77
N VAL A 345 5.13 2.94 -34.06
CA VAL A 345 4.03 3.84 -34.43
C VAL A 345 4.28 5.25 -33.91
N ALA A 346 4.54 5.41 -32.61
CA ALA A 346 4.61 6.72 -31.97
C ALA A 346 5.81 7.55 -32.42
N PHE A 347 6.94 6.91 -32.75
CA PHE A 347 8.15 7.59 -33.21
C PHE A 347 8.38 7.46 -34.73
N ASP A 348 7.34 7.18 -35.52
CA ASP A 348 7.43 7.24 -36.98
C ASP A 348 7.77 8.69 -37.41
N PRO A 349 8.94 8.95 -38.02
CA PRO A 349 9.36 10.30 -38.38
C PRO A 349 8.44 10.96 -39.44
N ALA A 350 7.58 10.21 -40.11
CA ALA A 350 6.62 10.73 -41.08
C ALA A 350 5.24 11.07 -40.48
N LYS A 351 5.01 10.79 -39.19
CA LYS A 351 3.68 10.91 -38.56
C LYS A 351 3.70 11.77 -37.31
N ASN A 352 2.63 12.53 -37.14
CA ASN A 352 2.24 13.23 -35.93
C ASN A 352 1.31 12.32 -35.14
N VAL A 353 1.77 11.76 -34.04
CA VAL A 353 0.99 10.77 -33.27
C VAL A 353 0.52 11.38 -31.96
N PHE A 354 -0.78 11.34 -31.69
CA PHE A 354 -1.36 11.79 -30.44
C PHE A 354 -1.97 10.61 -29.70
N VAL A 355 -1.43 10.30 -28.51
CA VAL A 355 -1.72 9.06 -27.78
C VAL A 355 -2.39 9.38 -26.45
N GLU A 356 -3.51 8.70 -26.20
CA GLU A 356 -4.13 8.60 -24.88
C GLU A 356 -3.56 7.41 -24.10
N PHE A 357 -2.95 7.68 -22.95
CA PHE A 357 -2.50 6.68 -21.99
C PHE A 357 -3.58 6.55 -20.91
N TYR A 358 -4.26 5.41 -20.84
CA TYR A 358 -5.44 5.21 -20.00
C TYR A 358 -5.35 3.98 -19.10
N ALA A 359 -6.28 3.90 -18.15
CA ALA A 359 -6.57 2.71 -17.34
C ALA A 359 -8.04 2.29 -17.54
N PRO A 360 -8.37 0.99 -17.78
CA PRO A 360 -9.73 0.54 -18.09
C PRO A 360 -10.78 0.87 -17.01
N TRP A 361 -10.35 0.96 -15.75
CA TRP A 361 -11.24 1.25 -14.61
C TRP A 361 -11.45 2.75 -14.38
N CYS A 362 -10.53 3.61 -14.82
CA CYS A 362 -10.53 5.04 -14.50
C CYS A 362 -11.78 5.76 -15.04
N GLY A 363 -12.48 6.45 -14.13
CA GLY A 363 -13.69 7.22 -14.45
C GLY A 363 -13.43 8.37 -15.43
N HIS A 364 -12.32 9.10 -15.27
CA HIS A 364 -11.93 10.19 -16.17
C HIS A 364 -11.61 9.70 -17.59
N CYS A 365 -10.96 8.54 -17.73
CA CYS A 365 -10.71 7.90 -19.03
C CYS A 365 -12.03 7.54 -19.73
N LYS A 366 -12.99 6.96 -18.99
CA LYS A 366 -14.32 6.63 -19.53
C LYS A 366 -15.09 7.86 -20.00
N GLN A 367 -14.93 9.00 -19.33
CA GLN A 367 -15.53 10.28 -19.74
C GLN A 367 -14.86 10.86 -20.99
N LEU A 368 -13.54 10.67 -21.14
CA LEU A 368 -12.78 11.16 -22.29
C LEU A 368 -13.01 10.30 -23.55
N ALA A 369 -13.21 8.99 -23.41
CA ALA A 369 -13.30 8.05 -24.53
C ALA A 369 -14.24 8.50 -25.67
N PRO A 370 -15.49 8.97 -25.45
CA PRO A 370 -16.36 9.44 -26.53
C PRO A 370 -15.83 10.66 -27.29
N ILE A 371 -15.03 11.51 -26.64
CA ILE A 371 -14.40 12.68 -27.25
C ILE A 371 -13.17 12.24 -28.06
N TRP A 372 -12.39 11.30 -27.51
CA TRP A 372 -11.23 10.72 -28.19
C TRP A 372 -11.62 9.97 -29.47
N GLU A 373 -12.71 9.20 -29.44
CA GLU A 373 -13.25 8.53 -30.63
C GLU A 373 -13.71 9.54 -31.71
N LYS A 374 -14.29 10.69 -31.31
CA LYS A 374 -14.62 11.77 -32.26
C LYS A 374 -13.38 12.41 -32.88
N LEU A 375 -12.30 12.53 -32.10
CA LEU A 375 -11.02 13.03 -32.59
C LEU A 375 -10.42 12.06 -33.62
N GLY A 376 -10.41 10.76 -33.30
CA GLY A 376 -9.99 9.72 -34.23
C GLY A 376 -10.79 9.75 -35.53
N GLU A 377 -12.12 9.85 -35.45
CA GLU A 377 -12.98 9.95 -36.64
C GLU A 377 -12.68 11.20 -37.49
N LYS A 378 -12.36 12.33 -36.85
CA LYS A 378 -11.98 13.56 -37.56
C LYS A 378 -10.68 13.43 -38.34
N TYR A 379 -9.70 12.68 -37.83
CA TYR A 379 -8.36 12.53 -38.42
C TYR A 379 -8.14 11.19 -39.14
N LYS A 380 -9.17 10.35 -39.30
CA LYS A 380 -9.04 9.00 -39.89
C LYS A 380 -8.45 8.97 -41.30
N ASP A 381 -8.67 10.03 -42.08
CA ASP A 381 -8.20 10.19 -43.46
C ASP A 381 -6.97 11.11 -43.55
N SER A 382 -6.39 11.53 -42.42
CA SER A 382 -5.19 12.39 -42.40
C SER A 382 -3.98 11.61 -42.91
N ALA A 383 -3.21 12.23 -43.80
CA ALA A 383 -2.01 11.61 -44.35
C ALA A 383 -0.84 11.57 -43.34
N ASP A 384 -0.88 12.44 -42.33
CA ASP A 384 0.21 12.76 -41.42
C ASP A 384 -0.14 12.57 -39.94
N THR A 385 -1.42 12.54 -39.56
CA THR A 385 -1.85 12.53 -38.15
C THR A 385 -2.46 11.19 -37.76
N ILE A 386 -2.01 10.63 -36.63
CA ILE A 386 -2.53 9.40 -36.04
C ILE A 386 -3.07 9.72 -34.64
N VAL A 387 -4.32 9.33 -34.37
CA VAL A 387 -4.90 9.33 -33.03
C VAL A 387 -4.88 7.91 -32.50
N ALA A 388 -4.32 7.71 -31.32
CA ALA A 388 -4.12 6.38 -30.76
C ALA A 388 -4.44 6.35 -29.26
N LYS A 389 -4.56 5.13 -28.72
CA LYS A 389 -4.73 4.88 -27.28
C LYS A 389 -3.91 3.67 -26.85
N MET A 390 -3.43 3.68 -25.62
CA MET A 390 -2.68 2.59 -25.00
C MET A 390 -3.13 2.38 -23.55
N ASP A 391 -3.50 1.15 -23.22
CA ASP A 391 -3.74 0.75 -21.84
C ASP A 391 -2.40 0.69 -21.11
N SER A 392 -2.13 1.67 -20.25
CA SER A 392 -0.86 1.81 -19.54
C SER A 392 -0.80 0.98 -18.26
N THR A 393 -1.89 0.29 -17.91
CA THR A 393 -1.91 -0.69 -16.83
C THR A 393 -1.42 -2.05 -17.32
N ALA A 394 -1.58 -2.30 -18.61
CA ALA A 394 -1.23 -3.53 -19.28
C ALA A 394 0.05 -3.43 -20.14
N ASN A 395 0.60 -2.22 -20.31
CA ASN A 395 1.77 -1.94 -21.15
C ASN A 395 2.67 -0.88 -20.51
N GLU A 396 3.99 -1.11 -20.55
CA GLU A 396 5.02 -0.20 -20.02
C GLU A 396 5.99 0.20 -21.15
N ILE A 397 6.34 1.50 -21.22
CA ILE A 397 7.20 2.08 -22.26
C ILE A 397 8.32 2.88 -21.60
N GLU A 398 9.58 2.58 -21.93
CA GLU A 398 10.73 3.30 -21.36
C GLU A 398 10.73 4.79 -21.69
N ALA A 399 10.35 5.15 -22.92
CA ALA A 399 10.36 6.51 -23.42
C ALA A 399 9.24 7.40 -22.83
N VAL A 400 8.25 6.82 -22.14
CA VAL A 400 7.06 7.55 -21.69
C VAL A 400 6.73 7.21 -20.25
N LYS A 401 6.78 8.23 -19.39
CA LYS A 401 6.30 8.13 -18.02
C LYS A 401 4.85 8.58 -17.92
N VAL A 402 4.03 7.78 -17.25
CA VAL A 402 2.60 8.04 -17.04
C VAL A 402 2.33 7.98 -15.54
N HIS A 403 2.13 9.14 -14.92
CA HIS A 403 1.92 9.26 -13.47
C HIS A 403 0.43 9.31 -13.09
N SER A 404 -0.44 9.70 -14.04
CA SER A 404 -1.89 9.81 -13.83
C SER A 404 -2.69 9.37 -15.06
N PHE A 405 -3.99 9.11 -14.88
CA PHE A 405 -4.86 8.66 -15.98
C PHE A 405 -6.08 9.58 -16.15
N PRO A 406 -6.43 10.00 -17.38
CA PRO A 406 -5.68 9.83 -18.61
C PRO A 406 -4.50 10.79 -18.70
N THR A 407 -3.38 10.31 -19.24
CA THR A 407 -2.24 11.15 -19.67
C THR A 407 -2.26 11.25 -21.18
N LEU A 408 -2.07 12.45 -21.73
CA LEU A 408 -2.14 12.70 -23.17
C LEU A 408 -0.80 13.23 -23.66
N LYS A 409 -0.16 12.54 -24.60
CA LYS A 409 1.14 12.96 -25.14
C LYS A 409 1.17 12.93 -26.65
N PHE A 410 1.87 13.89 -27.22
CA PHE A 410 2.04 14.10 -28.65
C PHE A 410 3.48 13.85 -29.06
N PHE A 411 3.62 13.11 -30.16
CA PHE A 411 4.88 12.70 -30.76
C PHE A 411 4.91 13.33 -32.16
N PRO A 412 5.53 14.51 -32.32
CA PRO A 412 5.57 15.20 -33.60
C PRO A 412 6.43 14.44 -34.61
N ALA A 413 6.07 14.55 -35.89
CA ALA A 413 6.88 14.02 -36.99
C ALA A 413 8.30 14.59 -36.96
N GLY A 414 9.30 13.70 -37.13
CA GLY A 414 10.71 14.04 -37.25
C GLY A 414 11.64 13.12 -36.46
N ASP A 415 12.94 13.22 -36.72
CA ASP A 415 13.95 12.30 -36.16
C ASP A 415 14.30 12.58 -34.69
N GLU A 416 13.83 13.70 -34.12
CA GLU A 416 14.26 14.19 -32.80
C GLU A 416 13.58 13.47 -31.61
N ARG A 417 12.77 12.42 -31.87
CA ARG A 417 11.99 11.64 -30.88
C ARG A 417 11.37 12.52 -29.78
N LYS A 418 10.82 13.68 -30.18
CA LYS A 418 10.23 14.65 -29.26
C LYS A 418 8.93 14.11 -28.67
N VAL A 419 8.69 14.46 -27.40
CA VAL A 419 7.45 14.19 -26.69
C VAL A 419 6.95 15.50 -26.11
N ILE A 420 5.68 15.81 -26.34
CA ILE A 420 5.01 17.02 -25.85
C ILE A 420 3.80 16.59 -25.03
N ASP A 421 3.73 17.06 -23.79
CA ASP A 421 2.62 16.78 -22.89
C ASP A 421 1.46 17.71 -23.22
N TYR A 422 0.24 17.18 -23.23
CA TYR A 422 -0.96 17.97 -23.45
C TYR A 422 -1.64 18.31 -22.12
N ASN A 423 -1.55 19.59 -21.75
CA ASN A 423 -2.13 20.14 -20.53
C ASN A 423 -3.33 21.06 -20.82
N GLY A 424 -3.80 21.09 -22.07
CA GLY A 424 -4.96 21.87 -22.50
C GLY A 424 -6.31 21.26 -22.11
N GLU A 425 -7.40 21.92 -22.51
CA GLU A 425 -8.77 21.45 -22.23
C GLU A 425 -9.05 20.09 -22.91
N ARG A 426 -9.64 19.14 -22.18
CA ARG A 426 -9.98 17.81 -22.69
C ARG A 426 -11.28 17.81 -23.54
N THR A 427 -11.31 18.65 -24.57
CA THR A 427 -12.43 18.84 -25.50
C THR A 427 -11.98 18.63 -26.95
N LEU A 428 -12.92 18.29 -27.84
CA LEU A 428 -12.61 18.10 -29.27
C LEU A 428 -12.00 19.36 -29.91
N GLU A 429 -12.43 20.55 -29.46
CA GLU A 429 -11.90 21.83 -29.93
C GLU A 429 -10.47 22.04 -29.44
N GLY A 430 -10.19 21.80 -28.15
CA GLY A 430 -8.84 21.89 -27.58
C GLY A 430 -7.85 20.98 -28.30
N PHE A 431 -8.20 19.69 -28.46
CA PHE A 431 -7.37 18.73 -29.18
C PHE A 431 -7.13 19.12 -30.64
N THR A 432 -8.16 19.65 -31.31
CA THR A 432 -8.02 20.13 -32.70
C THR A 432 -7.00 21.26 -32.79
N LYS A 433 -7.14 22.30 -31.95
CA LYS A 433 -6.24 23.46 -31.97
C LYS A 433 -4.79 23.04 -31.68
N PHE A 434 -4.60 22.16 -30.71
CA PHE A 434 -3.29 21.63 -30.36
C PHE A 434 -2.63 20.90 -31.54
N LEU A 435 -3.34 19.97 -32.19
CA LEU A 435 -2.84 19.25 -33.36
C LEU A 435 -2.55 20.19 -34.54
N GLU A 436 -3.46 21.11 -34.86
CA GLU A 436 -3.30 22.08 -35.95
C GLU A 436 -2.13 23.07 -35.70
N SER A 437 -1.83 23.35 -34.44
CA SER A 437 -0.68 24.18 -34.05
C SER A 437 0.68 23.44 -34.07
N GLY A 438 0.67 22.13 -34.34
CA GLY A 438 1.85 21.27 -34.25
C GLY A 438 2.34 21.07 -32.82
N GLY A 439 1.41 21.03 -31.85
CA GLY A 439 1.71 20.78 -30.45
C GLY A 439 2.08 22.02 -29.61
N LYS A 440 1.77 23.23 -30.08
CA LYS A 440 2.12 24.49 -29.38
C LYS A 440 1.02 24.98 -28.45
N GLU A 441 -0.22 25.01 -28.91
CA GLU A 441 -1.36 25.52 -28.12
C GLU A 441 -1.89 24.46 -27.16
N GLY A 442 -1.56 24.59 -25.87
CA GLY A 442 -1.90 23.59 -24.83
C GLY A 442 -0.83 22.53 -24.60
N GLY A 443 0.35 22.69 -25.22
CA GLY A 443 1.51 21.83 -25.03
C GLY A 443 2.47 22.33 -23.96
N ALA A 444 3.06 21.41 -23.20
CA ALA A 444 4.21 21.63 -22.32
C ALA A 444 5.35 20.66 -22.71
N PRO A 445 6.62 21.02 -22.47
CA PRO A 445 7.72 20.05 -22.58
C PRO A 445 7.47 18.85 -21.66
N ALA A 446 7.82 17.65 -22.12
CA ALA A 446 7.65 16.44 -21.30
C ALA A 446 8.42 16.56 -19.97
N GLY A 447 7.71 16.42 -18.84
CA GLY A 447 8.27 16.51 -17.49
C GLY A 447 8.19 17.88 -16.80
N ASP A 448 7.59 18.90 -17.43
CA ASP A 448 7.25 20.20 -16.80
C ASP A 448 5.81 20.16 -16.22
N GLU A 449 5.48 19.14 -15.42
CA GLU A 449 4.26 19.20 -14.61
C GLU A 449 4.44 20.31 -13.57
N GLU A 450 3.69 21.42 -13.69
CA GLU A 450 3.41 22.24 -12.50
C GLU A 450 2.64 21.32 -11.55
N ASP A 451 3.29 20.96 -10.44
CA ASP A 451 2.74 20.17 -9.34
C ASP A 451 1.47 20.83 -8.79
N ASP A 452 0.33 20.65 -9.45
CA ASP A 452 -0.97 20.69 -8.79
C ASP A 452 -1.07 19.36 -8.03
N ASP A 453 -0.61 19.40 -6.78
CA ASP A 453 -0.66 18.35 -5.75
C ASP A 453 -2.11 17.88 -5.47
N GLU A 454 -2.76 17.24 -6.44
CA GLU A 454 -3.89 16.32 -6.22
C GLU A 454 -3.39 14.90 -6.50
N LEU A 455 -2.55 14.39 -5.59
CA LEU A 455 -2.26 12.96 -5.47
C LEU A 455 -3.58 12.20 -5.30
N ASP A 456 -4.05 11.65 -6.42
CA ASP A 456 -5.28 10.88 -6.50
C ASP A 456 -5.04 9.48 -5.89
N ALA A 457 -5.20 9.38 -4.57
CA ALA A 457 -5.19 8.14 -3.82
C ALA A 457 -6.41 7.22 -4.15
N ASP A 458 -7.20 7.55 -5.17
CA ASP A 458 -8.39 6.80 -5.58
C ASP A 458 -8.10 5.57 -6.44
N ALA A 459 -6.88 5.39 -6.94
CA ALA A 459 -6.50 4.17 -7.68
C ALA A 459 -6.62 2.87 -6.84
N PHE A 460 -6.68 2.98 -5.51
CA PHE A 460 -6.85 1.83 -4.61
C PHE A 460 -8.22 1.77 -3.89
N LYS A 461 -9.15 2.70 -4.14
CA LYS A 461 -10.49 2.61 -3.54
C LYS A 461 -11.36 1.52 -4.18
N ASP A 462 -11.11 1.18 -5.45
CA ASP A 462 -11.80 0.09 -6.16
C ASP A 462 -11.23 -1.32 -5.84
N PHE A 463 -10.28 -1.42 -4.90
CA PHE A 463 -9.83 -2.67 -4.26
C PHE A 463 -10.55 -2.96 -2.94
N ARG A 464 -11.54 -2.13 -2.55
CA ARG A 464 -12.48 -2.44 -1.46
C ARG A 464 -13.86 -2.76 -2.04
N LEU A 465 -14.06 -4.03 -2.38
CA LEU A 465 -15.38 -4.66 -2.30
C LEU A 465 -15.23 -6.01 -1.64
#